data_AF-A0A8D8C3K1-F1
#
_entry.id   AF-A0A8D8C3K1-F1
#
_cell.length_a   1.000
_cell.length_b   1.000
_cell.length_c   1.000
_cell.angle_alpha   90.00
_cell.angle_beta   90.00
_cell.angle_gamma   90.00
#
_symmetry.space_group_name_H-M   'P 1'
#
loop_
_entity.id
_entity.type
_entity.pdbx_description
1 polymer ?
#
loop_
_entity_poly.entity_id
_entity_poly.type
_entity_poly.pdbx_seq_one_letter_code
_entity_poly.pdbx_strand_id
1 'polypeptide(L)'
;IQQQMLTTDALRKNEAELHRIPLPACMFILHDSDEYWECYIRHLTITLYHPAGTAKMGPSSDPDAVVDERLRVRNTTRLRVVDASIMPYIVSANLNAPTIMIGEKGADLIKEDNGF
;
A
#
# COMPACT_ATOMS: atom_id res chain seq x y z
N ILE A 1 12.29 13.31 6.11
CA ILE A 1 11.33 14.25 5.46
C ILE A 1 10.60 15.11 6.49
N GLN A 2 9.82 14.57 7.43
CA GLN A 2 9.04 15.40 8.39
C GLN A 2 9.91 16.36 9.23
N GLN A 3 11.00 15.88 9.83
CA GLN A 3 11.95 16.75 10.55
C GLN A 3 12.54 17.86 9.67
N GLN A 4 12.79 17.58 8.38
CA GLN A 4 13.28 18.57 7.41
C GLN A 4 12.19 19.56 7.01
N MET A 5 10.91 19.16 6.98
CA MET A 5 9.81 20.07 6.66
C MET A 5 9.74 21.22 7.67
N LEU A 6 10.07 20.97 8.95
CA LEU A 6 10.12 22.01 9.98
C LEU A 6 11.13 23.12 9.70
N THR A 7 12.16 22.87 8.87
CA THR A 7 13.15 23.90 8.54
C THR A 7 12.69 24.82 7.41
N THR A 8 11.54 24.54 6.77
CA THR A 8 11.00 25.38 5.71
C THR A 8 10.50 26.71 6.26
N ASP A 9 10.54 27.77 5.45
CA ASP A 9 10.07 29.10 5.87
C ASP A 9 8.61 29.09 6.31
N ALA A 10 7.77 28.31 5.63
CA ALA A 10 6.35 28.20 5.95
C ALA A 10 6.14 27.65 7.36
N LEU A 11 6.82 26.56 7.74
CA LEU A 11 6.64 25.95 9.06
C LEU A 11 7.36 26.73 10.17
N ARG A 12 8.54 27.32 9.90
CA ARG A 12 9.24 28.18 10.87
C ARG A 12 8.43 29.43 11.23
N LYS A 13 7.82 30.10 10.25
CA LYS A 13 6.98 31.30 10.49
C LYS A 13 5.75 31.01 11.33
N ASN A 14 5.30 29.75 11.38
CA ASN A 14 4.16 29.31 12.18
C ASN A 14 4.59 28.59 13.47
N GLU A 15 5.88 28.69 13.85
CA GLU A 15 6.42 28.09 15.08
C GLU A 15 6.09 26.59 15.22
N ALA A 16 6.01 25.88 14.08
CA ALA A 16 5.63 24.48 14.06
C ALA A 16 6.69 23.60 14.73
N GLU A 17 6.22 22.64 15.53
CA GLU A 17 7.06 21.65 16.20
C GLU A 17 6.57 20.22 15.92
N LEU A 18 7.46 19.25 16.08
CA LEU A 18 7.07 17.84 16.03
C LEU A 18 6.33 17.48 17.31
N HIS A 19 5.08 17.03 17.18
CA HIS A 19 4.32 16.53 18.31
C HIS A 19 4.98 15.25 18.86
N ARG A 20 5.48 15.32 20.10
CA ARG A 20 6.12 14.20 20.79
C ARG A 20 5.12 13.51 21.69
N ILE A 21 4.63 12.36 21.26
CA ILE A 21 3.74 11.53 22.08
C ILE A 21 4.60 10.85 23.16
N PRO A 22 4.27 10.98 24.46
CA PRO A 22 5.00 10.33 25.52
C PRO A 22 4.73 8.82 25.48
N LEU A 23 5.65 8.07 24.87
CA LEU A 23 5.61 6.61 24.84
C LEU A 23 6.50 6.07 25.97
N PRO A 24 5.92 5.47 27.03
CA PRO A 24 6.72 4.93 28.14
C PRO A 24 7.77 3.92 27.68
N ALA A 25 7.46 3.12 26.66
CA ALA A 25 8.38 2.14 26.08
C ALA A 25 9.63 2.77 25.41
N CYS A 26 9.56 4.03 25.00
CA CYS A 26 10.63 4.71 24.27
C CYS A 26 11.30 5.83 25.09
N MET A 27 10.91 6.03 26.36
CA MET A 27 11.28 7.22 27.14
C MET A 27 12.78 7.35 27.46
N PHE A 28 13.52 6.25 27.39
CA PHE A 28 14.96 6.21 27.68
C PHE A 28 15.83 6.25 26.40
N ILE A 29 15.20 6.38 25.23
CA ILE A 29 15.90 6.42 23.95
C ILE A 29 16.08 7.88 23.54
N LEU A 30 17.28 8.23 23.06
CA LEU A 30 17.57 9.57 22.57
C LEU A 30 16.59 9.94 21.45
N HIS A 31 15.85 11.03 21.62
CA HIS A 31 14.92 11.50 20.60
C HIS A 31 15.62 11.77 19.26
N ASP A 32 14.85 11.66 18.17
CA ASP A 32 15.31 11.93 16.80
C ASP A 32 16.41 10.98 16.30
N SER A 33 16.76 9.94 17.06
CA SER A 33 17.63 8.83 16.65
C SER A 33 16.86 7.75 15.88
N ASP A 34 17.60 6.91 15.15
CA ASP A 34 17.02 5.77 14.44
C ASP A 34 16.39 4.77 15.42
N GLU A 35 17.02 4.54 16.58
CA GLU A 35 16.51 3.67 17.64
C GLU A 35 15.18 4.19 18.21
N TYR A 36 15.06 5.51 18.37
CA TYR A 36 13.82 6.13 18.84
C TYR A 36 12.71 5.96 17.79
N TRP A 37 13.01 6.21 16.51
CA TRP A 37 12.02 6.07 15.44
C TRP A 37 11.59 4.62 15.23
N GLU A 38 12.49 3.64 15.37
CA GLU A 38 12.11 2.23 15.39
C GLU A 38 11.12 1.93 16.53
N CYS A 39 11.45 2.35 17.75
CA CYS A 39 10.56 2.17 18.91
C CYS A 39 9.20 2.84 18.70
N TYR A 40 9.21 4.08 18.18
CA TYR A 40 8.01 4.87 17.92
C TYR A 40 7.10 4.17 16.90
N ILE A 41 7.65 3.73 15.77
CA ILE A 41 6.90 3.07 14.68
C ILE A 41 6.27 1.76 15.19
N ARG A 42 6.97 0.98 16.02
CA ARG A 42 6.42 -0.27 16.58
C ARG A 42 5.19 -0.07 17.46
N HIS A 43 5.06 1.08 18.14
CA HIS A 43 3.97 1.33 19.09
C HIS A 43 2.83 2.18 18.54
N LEU A 44 3.10 3.02 17.53
CA LEU A 44 2.12 3.98 17.00
C LEU A 44 1.66 3.70 15.58
N THR A 45 2.23 2.69 14.90
CA THR A 45 1.74 2.30 13.58
C THR A 45 0.42 1.56 13.70
N ILE A 46 -0.54 1.99 12.89
CA ILE A 46 -1.80 1.29 12.67
C ILE A 46 -1.94 0.97 11.18
N THR A 47 -2.76 -0.02 10.86
CA THR A 47 -3.17 -0.22 9.47
C THR A 47 -4.07 0.93 9.03
N LEU A 48 -3.87 1.39 7.79
CA LEU A 48 -4.81 2.27 7.09
C LEU A 48 -5.90 1.49 6.34
N TYR A 49 -6.05 0.19 6.64
CA TYR A 49 -7.07 -0.70 6.08
C TYR A 49 -6.99 -0.85 4.56
N HIS A 50 -5.75 -0.91 4.03
CA HIS A 50 -5.47 -1.11 2.60
C HIS A 50 -4.71 -2.41 2.32
N PRO A 51 -5.22 -3.61 2.70
CA PRO A 51 -4.59 -4.87 2.31
C PRO A 51 -4.72 -5.11 0.80
N ALA A 52 -3.66 -5.63 0.17
CA ALA A 52 -3.59 -5.95 -1.25
C ALA A 52 -2.54 -7.04 -1.52
N GLY A 53 -2.46 -7.53 -2.75
CA GLY A 53 -1.38 -8.41 -3.21
C GLY A 53 -1.44 -9.89 -2.78
N THR A 54 -2.52 -10.32 -2.13
CA THR A 54 -2.70 -11.72 -1.70
C THR A 54 -2.96 -12.71 -2.85
N ALA A 55 -3.34 -12.22 -4.04
CA ALA A 55 -3.51 -12.99 -5.27
C ALA A 55 -2.75 -12.34 -6.43
N LYS A 56 -1.49 -11.98 -6.17
CA LYS A 56 -0.58 -11.22 -7.06
C LYS A 56 -0.73 -11.58 -8.55
N MET A 57 -0.98 -10.56 -9.37
CA MET A 57 -0.81 -10.62 -10.82
C MET A 57 0.67 -10.63 -11.18
N GLY A 58 1.08 -11.42 -12.17
CA GLY A 58 2.48 -11.40 -12.60
C GLY A 58 2.73 -12.12 -13.92
N PRO A 59 3.93 -11.96 -14.50
CA PRO A 59 4.30 -12.65 -15.73
C PRO A 59 4.38 -14.17 -15.50
N SER A 60 4.33 -14.95 -16.58
CA SER A 60 4.45 -16.42 -16.51
C SER A 60 5.76 -16.90 -15.87
N SER A 61 6.81 -16.10 -15.91
CA SER A 61 8.11 -16.33 -15.27
C SER A 61 8.12 -16.10 -13.76
N ASP A 62 7.11 -15.45 -13.19
CA ASP A 62 6.99 -15.21 -11.75
C ASP A 62 6.35 -16.44 -11.09
N PRO A 63 7.09 -17.22 -10.27
CA PRO A 63 6.55 -18.42 -9.64
C PRO A 63 5.50 -18.12 -8.56
N ASP A 64 5.50 -16.90 -8.01
CA ASP A 64 4.58 -16.50 -6.94
C ASP A 64 3.32 -15.80 -7.47
N ALA A 65 3.21 -15.61 -8.79
CA ALA A 65 2.01 -15.01 -9.40
C ALA A 65 0.83 -15.99 -9.37
N VAL A 66 -0.33 -15.51 -8.91
CA VAL A 66 -1.59 -16.26 -8.81
C VAL A 66 -2.46 -16.04 -10.04
N VAL A 67 -2.47 -14.82 -10.59
CA VAL A 67 -3.20 -14.48 -11.81
C VAL A 67 -2.27 -13.97 -12.91
N ASP A 68 -2.68 -14.15 -14.16
CA ASP A 68 -1.98 -13.60 -15.33
C ASP A 68 -2.45 -12.18 -15.68
N GLU A 69 -1.92 -11.59 -16.76
CA GLU A 69 -2.27 -10.25 -17.25
C GLU A 69 -3.73 -10.11 -17.71
N ARG A 70 -4.43 -11.25 -17.92
CA ARG A 70 -5.87 -11.29 -18.20
C ARG A 70 -6.70 -11.54 -16.94
N LEU A 71 -6.10 -11.45 -15.76
CA LEU A 71 -6.71 -11.68 -14.44
C LEU A 71 -7.20 -13.12 -14.23
N ARG A 72 -6.72 -14.07 -15.03
CA ARG A 72 -7.12 -15.47 -14.95
C ARG A 72 -6.29 -16.18 -13.90
N VAL A 73 -6.93 -16.96 -13.05
CA VAL A 73 -6.23 -17.81 -12.08
C VAL A 73 -5.42 -18.85 -12.83
N ARG A 74 -4.12 -18.92 -12.56
CA ARG A 74 -3.21 -19.85 -13.23
C ARG A 74 -3.60 -21.30 -12.96
N ASN A 75 -3.35 -22.17 -13.93
CA ASN A 75 -3.68 -23.61 -13.87
C ASN A 75 -5.17 -23.91 -13.61
N THR A 76 -6.06 -22.94 -13.84
CA THR A 76 -7.51 -23.08 -13.68
C THR A 76 -8.20 -22.55 -14.92
N THR A 77 -9.41 -23.05 -15.20
CA THR A 77 -10.24 -22.54 -16.30
C THR A 77 -11.44 -21.78 -15.74
N ARG A 78 -11.86 -20.73 -16.46
CA ARG A 78 -13.08 -19.95 -16.16
C ARG A 78 -13.14 -19.34 -14.75
N LEU A 79 -11.99 -19.03 -14.15
CA LEU A 79 -11.88 -18.35 -12.86
C LEU A 79 -10.97 -17.13 -12.98
N ARG A 80 -11.41 -16.01 -12.39
CA ARG A 80 -10.65 -14.76 -12.31
C ARG A 80 -10.71 -14.18 -10.90
N VAL A 81 -9.74 -13.33 -10.58
CA VAL A 81 -9.75 -12.46 -9.41
C VAL A 81 -9.74 -11.02 -9.90
N VAL A 82 -10.69 -10.20 -9.44
CA VAL A 82 -10.90 -8.83 -9.93
C VAL A 82 -11.13 -7.89 -8.73
N ASP A 83 -10.10 -7.72 -7.91
CA ASP A 83 -10.10 -6.84 -6.74
C ASP A 83 -8.66 -6.40 -6.38
N ALA A 84 -8.45 -5.74 -5.24
CA ALA A 84 -7.12 -5.28 -4.83
C ALA A 84 -6.09 -6.40 -4.58
N SER A 85 -6.52 -7.65 -4.38
CA SER A 85 -5.60 -8.76 -4.12
C SER A 85 -4.66 -9.04 -5.29
N ILE A 86 -5.02 -8.64 -6.52
CA ILE A 86 -4.16 -8.86 -7.70
C ILE A 86 -3.00 -7.87 -7.79
N MET A 87 -3.02 -6.78 -7.04
CA MET A 87 -2.00 -5.73 -7.15
C MET A 87 -0.63 -6.30 -6.75
N PRO A 88 0.40 -6.29 -7.62
CA PRO A 88 1.71 -6.85 -7.26
C PRO A 88 2.40 -6.04 -6.16
N TYR A 89 2.12 -4.74 -6.13
CA TYR A 89 2.54 -3.81 -5.10
C TYR A 89 1.36 -2.87 -4.80
N ILE A 90 1.21 -2.48 -3.52
CA ILE A 90 0.25 -1.43 -3.14
C ILE A 90 0.63 -0.15 -3.89
N VAL A 91 -0.33 0.42 -4.60
CA VAL A 91 -0.15 1.70 -5.30
C VAL A 91 -0.07 2.85 -4.29
N SER A 92 0.65 3.92 -4.64
CA SER A 92 0.77 5.14 -3.82
C SER A 92 -0.51 6.00 -3.83
N ALA A 93 -1.63 5.41 -3.44
CA ALA A 93 -2.95 6.04 -3.35
C ALA A 93 -3.86 5.24 -2.39
N ASN A 94 -4.97 5.84 -1.95
CA ASN A 94 -6.03 5.08 -1.30
C ASN A 94 -6.61 4.03 -2.26
N LEU A 95 -6.80 2.79 -1.79
CA LEU A 95 -7.04 1.66 -2.69
C LEU A 95 -8.43 1.62 -3.34
N ASN A 96 -9.39 2.45 -2.90
CA ASN A 96 -10.73 2.46 -3.47
C ASN A 96 -10.72 2.75 -4.99
N ALA A 97 -10.10 3.85 -5.41
CA ALA A 97 -10.08 4.22 -6.83
C ALA A 97 -9.33 3.19 -7.70
N PRO A 98 -8.12 2.73 -7.32
CA PRO A 98 -7.42 1.64 -8.00
C PRO A 98 -8.23 0.33 -8.08
N THR A 99 -8.99 -0.02 -7.04
CA THR A 99 -9.83 -1.23 -7.03
C THR A 99 -11.00 -1.11 -8.01
N ILE A 100 -11.65 0.06 -8.06
CA ILE A 100 -12.68 0.34 -9.07
C ILE A 100 -12.09 0.22 -10.48
N MET A 101 -10.90 0.78 -10.73
CA MET A 101 -10.23 0.67 -12.03
C MET A 101 -9.91 -0.78 -12.43
N ILE A 102 -9.52 -1.62 -11.47
CA ILE A 102 -9.35 -3.07 -11.70
C ILE A 102 -10.69 -3.71 -12.07
N GLY A 103 -11.77 -3.35 -11.38
CA GLY A 103 -13.14 -3.78 -11.69
C GLY A 103 -13.55 -3.44 -13.13
N GLU A 104 -13.41 -2.17 -13.52
CA GLU A 104 -13.72 -1.69 -14.88
C GLU A 104 -12.92 -2.44 -15.94
N LYS A 105 -11.58 -2.51 -15.78
CA LYS A 105 -10.74 -3.22 -16.73
C LYS A 105 -11.04 -4.72 -16.77
N GLY A 106 -11.32 -5.34 -15.62
CA GLY A 106 -11.69 -6.74 -15.52
C GLY A 106 -13.00 -7.04 -16.23
N ALA A 107 -14.00 -6.16 -16.12
CA ALA A 107 -15.26 -6.26 -16.83
C ALA A 107 -15.06 -6.24 -18.36
N ASP A 108 -14.22 -5.33 -18.87
CA ASP A 108 -13.90 -5.26 -20.30
C ASP A 108 -13.19 -6.53 -20.78
N LEU A 109 -12.22 -7.05 -20.02
CA LEU A 109 -11.53 -8.31 -20.38
C LEU A 109 -12.47 -9.52 -20.38
N ILE A 110 -13.47 -9.53 -19.51
CA ILE A 110 -14.50 -10.58 -19.47
C ILE A 110 -15.41 -10.46 -20.70
N LYS A 111 -15.86 -9.24 -21.05
CA LYS A 111 -16.68 -8.99 -22.24
C LYS A 111 -15.96 -9.41 -23.53
N GLU A 112 -14.70 -8.98 -23.69
CA GLU A 112 -13.84 -9.33 -24.82
C GLU A 112 -13.76 -10.85 -25.02
N ASP A 113 -13.51 -11.61 -23.94
CA ASP A 113 -13.39 -13.07 -24.01
C ASP A 113 -14.72 -13.80 -24.25
N ASN A 114 -15.86 -13.10 -24.14
CA ASN A 114 -17.20 -13.62 -24.38
C ASN A 114 -17.88 -13.03 -25.64
N GLY A 115 -17.15 -12.23 -26.44
CA GLY A 115 -17.65 -11.69 -27.70
C GLY A 115 -18.66 -10.54 -27.57
N PHE A 116 -18.54 -9.74 -26.52
CA PHE A 116 -19.29 -8.49 -26.33
C PHE A 116 -18.49 -7.26 -26.72
#